data_AF-A0A7C6NKT1-F1
#
_entry.id   AF-A0A7C6NKT1-F1
#
_cell.length_a   1.000
_cell.length_b   1.000
_cell.length_c   1.000
_cell.angle_alpha   90.00
_cell.angle_beta   90.00
_cell.angle_gamma   90.00
#
_symmetry.space_group_name_H-M   'P 1'
#
loop_
_entity.id
_entity.type
_entity.pdbx_description
1 polymer ?
#
loop_
_entity_poly.entity_id
_entity_poly.type
_entity_poly.pdbx_seq_one_letter_code
_entity_poly.pdbx_strand_id
1 'polypeptide(L)'
;MPKFTLLWTDIFVWGMVLLALGYVWQVCRSPALRMAWRSVFYSPSAVAAAVVLGFFVSVGLLDSVHYRPQLPMVEGQTEIRYAPVARSVLDDALDWARLSKKERSYSAPLATHLFFKESQIVDGQPQRIFPPLEHAAQHIHNVEQHQYDLIQLWAWSGLAVVLVFVGVGVLCRLGYNKAPSFPWRSLWLSLSLLGSVLVVILLFSRFYYVLGTDRSGNDVIFQSLKSIRTALVIGTLTTLAMLPPALGFGIAAGYFKGWVDDVIQYIYTTLTSIPGVLLIAAMVLMMQVYMDTHPELFETVASRADMRLLV
;
A
#
# COMPACT_ATOMS: atom_id res chain seq x y z
N MET A 1 9.09 26.37 -0.87
CA MET A 1 8.58 25.35 0.09
C MET A 1 7.50 24.53 -0.60
N PRO A 2 7.42 23.20 -0.39
CA PRO A 2 6.39 22.37 -1.02
C PRO A 2 4.99 22.80 -0.55
N LYS A 3 3.99 22.70 -1.45
CA LYS A 3 2.59 22.97 -1.11
C LYS A 3 1.90 21.66 -0.75
N PHE A 4 1.57 21.48 0.53
CA PHE A 4 0.80 20.33 0.97
C PHE A 4 -0.60 20.32 0.35
N THR A 5 -1.06 19.14 -0.03
CA THR A 5 -2.38 18.90 -0.60
C THR A 5 -3.03 17.79 0.21
N LEU A 6 -4.23 18.03 0.73
CA LEU A 6 -4.99 17.02 1.46
C LEU A 6 -6.02 16.40 0.51
N LEU A 7 -5.91 15.09 0.30
CA LEU A 7 -6.92 14.29 -0.39
C LEU A 7 -8.00 13.82 0.60
N TRP A 8 -9.17 13.43 0.09
CA TRP A 8 -10.26 12.92 0.94
C TRP A 8 -9.86 11.62 1.64
N THR A 9 -9.16 10.76 0.93
CA THR A 9 -8.59 9.54 1.49
C THR A 9 -7.48 9.82 2.51
N ASP A 10 -6.73 10.93 2.41
CA ASP A 10 -5.77 11.34 3.47
C ASP A 10 -6.50 11.63 4.76
N ILE A 11 -7.55 12.45 4.69
CA ILE A 11 -8.38 12.84 5.84
C ILE A 11 -8.96 11.60 6.50
N PHE A 12 -9.46 10.65 5.70
CA PHE A 12 -10.01 9.40 6.21
C PHE A 12 -8.97 8.54 6.94
N VAL A 13 -7.79 8.32 6.36
CA VAL A 13 -6.72 7.51 6.98
C VAL A 13 -6.26 8.16 8.29
N TRP A 14 -6.00 9.46 8.30
CA TRP A 14 -5.63 10.18 9.52
C TRP A 14 -6.73 10.16 10.57
N GLY A 15 -7.99 10.35 10.17
CA GLY A 15 -9.15 10.27 11.06
C GLY A 15 -9.30 8.89 11.70
N MET A 16 -9.14 7.81 10.92
CA MET A 16 -9.16 6.44 11.41
C MET A 16 -8.04 6.19 12.45
N VAL A 17 -6.82 6.65 12.16
CA VAL A 17 -5.69 6.49 13.09
C VAL A 17 -5.92 7.30 14.37
N LEU A 18 -6.43 8.52 14.27
CA LEU A 18 -6.77 9.34 15.44
C LEU A 18 -7.86 8.68 16.31
N LEU A 19 -8.89 8.10 15.69
CA LEU A 19 -9.92 7.33 16.40
C LEU A 19 -9.33 6.11 17.11
N ALA A 20 -8.46 5.36 16.42
CA ALA A 20 -7.78 4.21 17.00
C ALA A 20 -6.88 4.62 18.19
N LEU A 21 -6.11 5.69 18.06
CA LEU A 21 -5.28 6.23 19.13
C LEU A 21 -6.13 6.73 20.32
N GLY A 22 -7.27 7.39 20.04
CA GLY A 22 -8.23 7.80 21.06
C GLY A 22 -8.80 6.61 21.82
N TYR A 23 -9.14 5.52 21.11
CA TYR A 23 -9.60 4.28 21.73
C TYR A 23 -8.49 3.61 22.56
N VAL A 24 -7.27 3.51 22.05
CA VAL A 24 -6.11 2.98 22.80
C VAL A 24 -5.88 3.81 24.06
N TRP A 25 -5.97 5.14 23.97
CA TRP A 25 -5.86 6.03 25.12
C TRP A 25 -6.95 5.77 26.16
N GLN A 26 -8.20 5.57 25.73
CA GLN A 26 -9.31 5.21 26.61
C GLN A 26 -9.09 3.84 27.30
N VAL A 27 -8.59 2.84 26.55
CA VAL A 27 -8.22 1.51 27.10
C VAL A 27 -7.09 1.64 28.11
N CYS A 28 -6.10 2.49 27.83
CA CYS A 28 -5.00 2.75 28.75
C CYS A 28 -5.46 3.46 30.01
N ARG A 29 -6.49 4.33 29.98
CA ARG A 29 -6.97 5.01 31.20
C ARG A 29 -7.95 4.19 32.04
N SER A 30 -8.75 3.33 31.42
CA SER A 30 -9.80 2.59 32.12
C SER A 30 -9.31 1.21 32.62
N PRO A 31 -9.38 0.92 33.93
CA PRO A 31 -8.94 -0.37 34.47
C PRO A 31 -9.72 -1.56 33.89
N ALA A 32 -11.04 -1.39 33.67
CA ALA A 32 -11.90 -2.42 33.12
C ALA A 32 -11.51 -2.83 31.68
N LEU A 33 -11.35 -1.85 30.77
CA LEU A 33 -10.95 -2.15 29.39
C LEU A 33 -9.53 -2.69 29.34
N ARG A 34 -8.61 -2.18 30.18
CA ARG A 34 -7.24 -2.71 30.23
C ARG A 34 -7.23 -4.19 30.61
N MET A 35 -8.07 -4.62 31.55
CA MET A 35 -8.21 -6.04 31.90
C MET A 35 -8.78 -6.85 30.74
N ALA A 36 -9.81 -6.35 30.06
CA ALA A 36 -10.41 -7.01 28.90
C ALA A 36 -9.41 -7.19 27.74
N TRP A 37 -8.60 -6.15 27.45
CA TRP A 37 -7.62 -6.17 26.37
C TRP A 37 -6.33 -6.90 26.71
N ARG A 38 -6.05 -7.17 27.99
CA ARG A 38 -4.83 -7.86 28.41
C ARG A 38 -4.74 -9.26 27.79
N SER A 39 -5.84 -9.99 27.67
CA SER A 39 -5.83 -11.32 27.03
C SER A 39 -5.43 -11.24 25.55
N VAL A 40 -5.86 -10.20 24.85
CA VAL A 40 -5.53 -9.98 23.43
C VAL A 40 -4.05 -9.67 23.26
N PHE A 41 -3.51 -8.66 23.97
CA PHE A 41 -2.11 -8.25 23.82
C PHE A 41 -1.09 -9.28 24.29
N TYR A 42 -1.50 -10.24 25.12
CA TYR A 42 -0.65 -11.34 25.58
C TYR A 42 -0.80 -12.61 24.72
N SER A 43 -1.67 -12.59 23.71
CA SER A 43 -1.79 -13.71 22.77
C SER A 43 -0.69 -13.63 21.68
N PRO A 44 0.02 -14.73 21.40
CA PRO A 44 1.03 -14.82 20.34
C PRO A 44 0.55 -14.35 18.97
N SER A 45 -0.69 -14.71 18.61
CA SER A 45 -1.30 -14.40 17.32
C SER A 45 -1.64 -12.91 17.18
N ALA A 46 -2.18 -12.28 18.22
CA ALA A 46 -2.50 -10.85 18.17
C ALA A 46 -1.24 -9.99 18.05
N VAL A 47 -0.12 -10.38 18.68
CA VAL A 47 1.14 -9.65 18.54
C VAL A 47 1.68 -9.75 17.11
N ALA A 48 1.64 -10.93 16.49
CA ALA A 48 2.03 -11.07 15.09
C ALA A 48 1.12 -10.25 14.15
N ALA A 49 -0.19 -10.29 14.38
CA ALA A 49 -1.15 -9.48 13.62
C ALA A 49 -0.92 -7.97 13.81
N ALA A 50 -0.59 -7.53 15.03
CA ALA A 50 -0.29 -6.13 15.33
C ALA A 50 0.97 -5.63 14.60
N VAL A 51 2.00 -6.47 14.45
CA VAL A 51 3.19 -6.13 13.66
C VAL A 51 2.84 -5.92 12.19
N VAL A 52 2.08 -6.86 11.61
CA VAL A 52 1.66 -6.78 10.21
C VAL A 52 0.75 -5.57 9.99
N LEU A 53 -0.27 -5.39 10.82
CA LEU A 53 -1.17 -4.24 10.75
C LEU A 53 -0.43 -2.92 10.95
N GLY A 54 0.49 -2.86 11.91
CA GLY A 54 1.33 -1.70 12.17
C GLY A 54 2.18 -1.32 10.96
N PHE A 55 2.71 -2.31 10.22
CA PHE A 55 3.40 -2.08 8.95
C PHE A 55 2.47 -1.48 7.90
N PHE A 56 1.30 -2.09 7.64
CA PHE A 56 0.35 -1.56 6.65
C PHE A 56 -0.10 -0.13 7.01
N VAL A 57 -0.43 0.13 8.28
CA VAL A 57 -0.81 1.47 8.75
C VAL A 57 0.34 2.46 8.60
N SER A 58 1.58 2.06 8.90
CA SER A 58 2.74 2.94 8.73
C SER A 58 2.97 3.31 7.27
N VAL A 59 2.89 2.34 6.35
CA VAL A 59 2.98 2.60 4.91
C VAL A 59 1.83 3.50 4.45
N GLY A 60 0.60 3.21 4.88
CA GLY A 60 -0.57 4.03 4.56
C GLY A 60 -0.47 5.46 5.07
N LEU A 61 0.10 5.68 6.25
CA LEU A 61 0.35 7.01 6.81
C LEU A 61 1.42 7.78 6.03
N LEU A 62 2.53 7.13 5.67
CA LEU A 62 3.57 7.73 4.82
C LEU A 62 3.01 8.10 3.44
N ASP A 63 2.15 7.26 2.89
CA ASP A 63 1.47 7.50 1.61
C ASP A 63 0.37 8.57 1.72
N SER A 64 -0.11 8.88 2.93
CA SER A 64 -1.18 9.87 3.16
C SER A 64 -0.66 11.30 3.40
N VAL A 65 0.64 11.55 3.19
CA VAL A 65 1.24 12.87 3.30
C VAL A 65 1.60 13.35 1.90
N HIS A 66 0.63 13.99 1.24
CA HIS A 66 0.78 14.49 -0.13
C HIS A 66 1.26 15.95 -0.18
N TYR A 67 2.17 16.22 -1.09
CA TYR A 67 2.68 17.56 -1.35
C TYR A 67 3.05 17.75 -2.82
N ARG A 68 3.06 19.01 -3.27
CA ARG A 68 3.51 19.40 -4.60
C ARG A 68 4.87 20.11 -4.52
N PRO A 69 5.93 19.57 -5.15
CA PRO A 69 7.21 20.26 -5.20
C PRO A 69 7.13 21.53 -6.04
N GLN A 70 7.97 22.50 -5.68
CA GLN A 70 8.11 23.76 -6.42
C GLN A 70 8.97 23.53 -7.66
N LEU A 71 8.52 24.03 -8.81
CA LEU A 71 9.29 23.97 -10.06
C LEU A 71 10.43 25.00 -10.02
N PRO A 72 11.61 24.69 -10.62
CA PRO A 72 12.69 25.65 -10.72
C PRO A 72 12.21 26.91 -11.45
N MET A 73 12.58 28.08 -10.91
CA MET A 73 12.24 29.37 -11.51
C MET A 73 12.98 29.50 -12.85
N VAL A 74 12.22 29.71 -13.93
CA VAL A 74 12.79 30.03 -15.25
C VAL A 74 13.11 31.53 -15.26
N GLU A 75 14.27 31.91 -15.81
CA GLU A 75 14.69 33.32 -15.90
C GLU A 75 13.56 34.19 -16.48
N GLY A 76 13.18 35.25 -15.75
CA GLY A 76 12.09 36.17 -16.11
C GLY A 76 10.73 35.85 -15.50
N GLN A 77 10.56 34.75 -14.74
CA GLN A 77 9.32 34.45 -14.02
C GLN A 77 9.43 34.79 -12.53
N THR A 78 8.53 35.66 -12.05
CA THR A 78 8.39 36.03 -10.63
C THR A 78 7.39 35.14 -9.87
N GLU A 79 6.57 34.36 -10.58
CA GLU A 79 5.56 33.50 -9.96
C GLU A 79 6.11 32.13 -9.56
N ILE A 80 5.83 31.74 -8.31
CA ILE A 80 6.14 30.40 -7.78
C ILE A 80 5.16 29.39 -8.41
N ARG A 81 5.66 28.55 -9.32
CA ARG A 81 4.89 27.44 -9.91
C ARG A 81 5.17 26.12 -9.18
N TYR A 82 4.12 25.31 -9.03
CA TYR A 82 4.19 23.99 -8.42
C TYR A 82 3.99 22.90 -9.46
N ALA A 83 4.54 21.71 -9.21
CA ALA A 83 4.31 20.55 -10.07
C ALA A 83 2.81 20.20 -10.13
N PRO A 84 2.30 19.78 -11.30
CA PRO A 84 0.88 19.44 -11.47
C PRO A 84 0.50 18.12 -10.78
N VAL A 85 1.47 17.24 -10.51
CA VAL A 85 1.26 15.94 -9.85
C VAL A 85 1.70 16.02 -8.39
N ALA A 86 0.82 15.59 -7.48
CA ALA A 86 1.15 15.45 -6.06
C ALA A 86 2.02 14.22 -5.83
N ARG A 87 3.04 14.36 -4.97
CA ARG A 87 3.91 13.28 -4.50
C ARG A 87 3.64 13.04 -3.03
N SER A 88 3.73 11.80 -2.58
CA SER A 88 3.66 11.42 -1.18
C SER A 88 5.05 11.27 -0.56
N VAL A 89 5.14 11.29 0.76
CA VAL A 89 6.40 10.96 1.47
C VAL A 89 6.83 9.52 1.17
N LEU A 90 5.87 8.61 0.98
CA LEU A 90 6.17 7.25 0.54
C LEU A 90 6.86 7.24 -0.84
N ASP A 91 6.43 8.07 -1.78
CA ASP A 91 7.05 8.15 -3.12
C ASP A 91 8.52 8.52 -3.01
N ASP A 92 8.90 9.44 -2.13
CA ASP A 92 10.31 9.81 -1.95
C ASP A 92 11.14 8.70 -1.31
N ALA A 93 10.55 7.96 -0.36
CA ALA A 93 11.20 6.81 0.25
C ALA A 93 11.41 5.68 -0.77
N LEU A 94 10.44 5.46 -1.67
CA LEU A 94 10.52 4.47 -2.73
C LEU A 94 11.44 4.91 -3.88
N ASP A 95 11.48 6.21 -4.20
CA ASP A 95 12.45 6.81 -5.13
C ASP A 95 13.88 6.58 -4.64
N TRP A 96 14.13 6.79 -3.34
CA TRP A 96 15.43 6.51 -2.72
C TRP A 96 15.82 5.03 -2.86
N ALA A 97 14.84 4.13 -2.79
CA ALA A 97 15.02 2.71 -3.03
C ALA A 97 15.07 2.30 -4.52
N ARG A 98 15.03 3.26 -5.46
CA ARG A 98 14.94 3.07 -6.92
C ARG A 98 13.70 2.33 -7.44
N LEU A 99 12.65 2.23 -6.64
CA LEU A 99 11.42 1.51 -6.97
C LEU A 99 10.48 2.28 -7.92
N SER A 100 10.63 3.59 -8.07
CA SER A 100 9.72 4.42 -8.87
C SER A 100 10.10 4.58 -10.33
N LYS A 101 11.20 3.95 -10.76
CA LYS A 101 11.64 4.01 -12.15
C LYS A 101 10.68 3.21 -13.03
N LYS A 102 10.37 3.78 -14.20
CA LYS A 102 9.39 3.27 -15.13
C LYS A 102 10.08 2.85 -16.42
N GLU A 103 9.80 1.64 -16.86
CA GLU A 103 10.26 1.08 -18.12
C GLU A 103 9.30 1.40 -19.27
N ARG A 104 9.70 1.04 -20.48
CA ARG A 104 8.87 1.18 -21.69
C ARG A 104 7.71 0.19 -21.75
N SER A 105 7.90 -1.00 -21.19
CA SER A 105 6.95 -2.11 -21.24
C SER A 105 7.23 -3.07 -20.08
N TYR A 106 6.56 -4.21 -20.08
CA TYR A 106 6.66 -5.19 -18.99
C TYR A 106 7.88 -6.12 -19.12
N SER A 107 8.30 -6.62 -17.97
CA SER A 107 9.43 -7.53 -17.81
C SER A 107 9.08 -8.68 -16.87
N ALA A 108 9.79 -9.80 -17.00
CA ALA A 108 9.73 -10.86 -16.00
C ALA A 108 10.44 -10.43 -14.69
N PRO A 109 10.19 -11.13 -13.57
CA PRO A 109 10.93 -10.93 -12.32
C PRO A 109 12.43 -11.07 -12.53
N LEU A 110 13.21 -10.13 -11.99
CA LEU A 110 14.68 -10.13 -12.06
C LEU A 110 15.26 -10.15 -13.50
N ALA A 111 14.46 -9.77 -14.50
CA ALA A 111 14.90 -9.79 -15.89
C ALA A 111 15.91 -8.67 -16.18
N THR A 112 16.67 -8.87 -17.27
CA THR A 112 17.60 -7.89 -17.85
C THR A 112 17.04 -7.23 -19.12
N HIS A 113 16.01 -7.83 -19.71
CA HIS A 113 15.38 -7.41 -20.97
C HIS A 113 13.86 -7.31 -20.82
N LEU A 114 13.22 -6.56 -21.72
CA LEU A 114 11.76 -6.52 -21.85
C LEU A 114 11.22 -7.87 -22.33
N PHE A 115 9.95 -8.15 -21.99
CA PHE A 115 9.31 -9.42 -22.33
C PHE A 115 8.96 -9.55 -23.82
N PHE A 116 8.86 -8.45 -24.56
CA PHE A 116 8.52 -8.48 -25.98
C PHE A 116 9.70 -8.12 -26.88
N LYS A 117 9.69 -8.71 -28.07
CA LYS A 117 10.68 -8.41 -29.10
C LYS A 117 10.26 -7.18 -29.91
N GLU A 118 11.16 -6.22 -29.99
CA GLU A 118 11.05 -5.04 -30.83
C GLU A 118 11.99 -5.17 -32.04
N SER A 119 11.62 -4.56 -33.16
CA SER A 119 12.47 -4.50 -34.34
C SER A 119 13.54 -3.44 -34.11
N GLN A 120 14.78 -3.87 -33.94
CA GLN A 120 15.94 -2.99 -33.86
C GLN A 120 16.88 -3.28 -35.01
N ILE A 121 17.52 -2.23 -35.53
CA ILE A 121 18.50 -2.34 -36.60
C ILE A 121 19.83 -2.70 -35.93
N VAL A 122 20.20 -3.98 -35.97
CA VAL A 122 21.49 -4.48 -35.50
C VAL A 122 22.31 -4.77 -36.74
N ASP A 123 23.47 -4.12 -36.87
CA ASP A 123 24.37 -4.25 -38.03
C ASP A 123 23.69 -3.97 -39.39
N GLY A 124 22.78 -2.99 -39.43
CA GLY A 124 22.08 -2.57 -40.64
C GLY A 124 20.93 -3.50 -41.07
N GLN A 125 20.66 -4.58 -40.34
CA GLN A 125 19.55 -5.49 -40.59
C GLN A 125 18.46 -5.33 -39.52
N PRO A 126 17.17 -5.27 -39.89
CA PRO A 126 16.09 -5.26 -38.92
C PRO A 126 16.00 -6.64 -38.25
N GLN A 127 16.46 -6.73 -37.00
CA GLN A 127 16.36 -7.92 -36.17
C GLN A 127 15.35 -7.70 -35.06
N ARG A 128 14.51 -8.71 -34.80
CA ARG A 128 13.51 -8.66 -33.73
C ARG A 128 14.11 -9.26 -32.46
N ILE A 129 14.61 -8.40 -31.58
CA ILE A 129 15.31 -8.79 -30.33
C ILE A 129 14.56 -8.28 -29.11
N PHE A 130 14.82 -8.86 -27.95
CA PHE A 130 14.33 -8.34 -26.68
C PHE A 130 15.19 -7.13 -26.29
N PRO A 131 14.64 -5.91 -26.18
CA PRO A 131 15.40 -4.75 -25.76
C PRO A 131 15.91 -4.92 -24.32
N PRO A 132 17.12 -4.45 -23.98
CA PRO A 132 17.55 -4.35 -22.59
C PRO A 132 16.67 -3.37 -21.81
N LEU A 133 16.55 -3.58 -20.50
CA LEU A 133 15.85 -2.65 -19.61
C LEU A 133 16.63 -1.33 -19.47
N GLU A 134 15.92 -0.22 -19.36
CA GLU A 134 16.54 1.11 -19.29
C GLU A 134 17.05 1.42 -17.89
N HIS A 135 16.39 0.94 -16.84
CA HIS A 135 16.72 1.30 -15.45
C HIS A 135 17.13 0.12 -14.58
N ALA A 136 16.89 -1.12 -15.02
CA ALA A 136 17.32 -2.33 -14.34
C ALA A 136 18.47 -3.03 -15.09
N ALA A 137 19.31 -3.75 -14.35
CA ALA A 137 20.41 -4.58 -14.84
C ALA A 137 21.39 -3.88 -15.82
N GLN A 138 21.56 -2.56 -15.70
CA GLN A 138 22.40 -1.76 -16.60
C GLN A 138 23.88 -2.21 -16.62
N HIS A 139 24.36 -2.87 -15.57
CA HIS A 139 25.72 -3.37 -15.43
C HIS A 139 25.95 -4.76 -16.05
N ILE A 140 24.89 -5.41 -16.53
CA ILE A 140 24.93 -6.77 -17.05
C ILE A 140 24.96 -6.75 -18.58
N HIS A 141 26.01 -7.32 -19.15
CA HIS A 141 26.14 -7.45 -20.61
C HIS A 141 26.00 -8.91 -21.08
N ASN A 142 26.32 -9.87 -20.21
CA ASN A 142 26.34 -11.29 -20.54
C ASN A 142 25.42 -12.10 -19.62
N VAL A 143 24.92 -13.24 -20.13
CA VAL A 143 24.03 -14.15 -19.38
C VAL A 143 24.74 -14.77 -18.17
N GLU A 144 26.02 -15.13 -18.31
CA GLU A 144 26.80 -15.67 -17.18
C GLU A 144 26.97 -14.63 -16.06
N GLN A 145 27.23 -13.37 -16.44
CA GLN A 145 27.36 -12.26 -15.49
C GLN A 145 26.07 -12.06 -14.69
N HIS A 146 24.91 -12.21 -15.34
CA HIS A 146 23.61 -12.13 -14.68
C HIS A 146 23.46 -13.18 -13.57
N GLN A 147 23.83 -14.44 -13.83
CA GLN A 147 23.72 -15.52 -12.85
C GLN A 147 24.64 -15.30 -11.64
N TYR A 148 25.88 -14.89 -11.88
CA TYR A 148 26.83 -14.58 -10.80
C TYR A 148 26.35 -13.42 -9.92
N ASP A 149 25.83 -12.37 -10.54
CA ASP A 149 25.30 -11.20 -9.84
C ASP A 149 24.10 -11.57 -8.95
N LEU A 150 23.19 -12.42 -9.45
CA LEU A 150 22.07 -12.94 -8.66
C LEU A 150 22.54 -13.76 -7.46
N ILE A 151 23.52 -14.66 -7.64
CA ILE A 151 24.08 -15.46 -6.53
C ILE A 151 24.71 -14.55 -5.48
N GLN A 152 25.47 -13.54 -5.90
CA GLN A 152 26.09 -12.58 -4.99
C GLN A 152 25.05 -11.76 -4.23
N LEU A 153 23.98 -11.31 -4.90
CA LEU A 153 22.85 -10.62 -4.27
C LEU A 153 22.14 -11.51 -3.25
N TRP A 154 21.92 -12.79 -3.55
CA TRP A 154 21.36 -13.75 -2.60
C TRP A 154 22.29 -13.99 -1.40
N ALA A 155 23.61 -14.00 -1.59
CA ALA A 155 24.56 -14.13 -0.48
C ALA A 155 24.53 -12.91 0.45
N TRP A 156 24.54 -11.70 -0.12
CA TRP A 156 24.42 -10.45 0.65
C TRP A 156 23.07 -10.32 1.34
N SER A 157 21.99 -10.71 0.66
CA SER A 157 20.65 -10.69 1.25
C SER A 157 20.55 -11.70 2.39
N GLY A 158 21.13 -12.90 2.26
CA GLY A 158 21.24 -13.88 3.35
C GLY A 158 21.96 -13.33 4.58
N LEU A 159 23.09 -12.64 4.39
CA LEU A 159 23.81 -11.98 5.48
C LEU A 159 22.95 -10.88 6.12
N ALA A 160 22.30 -10.05 5.32
CA ALA A 160 21.45 -8.97 5.81
C ALA A 160 20.23 -9.51 6.60
N VAL A 161 19.63 -10.62 6.15
CA VAL A 161 18.56 -11.33 6.87
C VAL A 161 19.05 -11.81 8.24
N VAL A 162 20.25 -12.41 8.32
CA VAL A 162 20.82 -12.82 9.61
C VAL A 162 21.03 -11.61 10.53
N LEU A 163 21.53 -10.49 10.01
CA LEU A 163 21.69 -9.26 10.78
C LEU A 163 20.34 -8.71 11.29
N VAL A 164 19.28 -8.76 10.48
CA VAL A 164 17.93 -8.38 10.91
C VAL A 164 17.45 -9.28 12.05
N PHE A 165 17.54 -10.60 11.89
CA PHE A 165 17.13 -11.55 12.92
C PHE A 165 17.88 -11.37 14.24
N VAL A 166 19.20 -11.17 14.17
CA VAL A 166 20.04 -10.93 15.34
C VAL A 166 19.72 -9.59 15.98
N GLY A 167 19.65 -8.51 15.19
CA GLY A 167 19.36 -7.16 15.68
C GLY A 167 18.00 -7.07 16.36
N VAL A 168 16.95 -7.58 15.72
CA VAL A 168 15.61 -7.64 16.31
C VAL A 168 15.58 -8.56 17.54
N GLY A 169 16.30 -9.69 17.51
CA GLY A 169 16.44 -10.59 18.65
C GLY A 169 17.10 -9.93 19.87
N VAL A 170 18.14 -9.13 19.65
CA VAL A 170 18.79 -8.33 20.71
C VAL A 170 17.82 -7.31 21.29
N LEU A 171 17.09 -6.56 20.44
CA LEU A 171 16.08 -5.60 20.89
C LEU A 171 14.98 -6.26 21.71
N CYS A 172 14.45 -7.41 21.27
CA CYS A 172 13.47 -8.19 22.02
C CYS A 172 14.04 -8.72 23.34
N ARG A 173 15.32 -9.13 23.38
CA ARG A 173 15.99 -9.58 24.61
C ARG A 173 16.17 -8.45 25.62
N LEU A 174 16.48 -7.23 25.17
CA LEU A 174 16.54 -6.06 26.04
C LEU A 174 15.17 -5.70 26.62
N GLY A 175 14.11 -5.89 25.83
CA GLY A 175 12.72 -5.69 26.25
C GLY A 175 12.21 -6.76 27.23
N TYR A 176 12.70 -7.99 27.13
CA TYR A 176 12.29 -9.13 27.96
C TYR A 176 12.37 -8.82 29.46
N ASN A 177 13.44 -8.14 29.89
CA ASN A 177 13.66 -7.78 31.29
C ASN A 177 12.58 -6.85 31.86
N LYS A 178 11.90 -6.06 31.01
CA LYS A 178 10.85 -5.12 31.44
C LYS A 178 9.46 -5.76 31.52
N ALA A 179 9.19 -6.77 30.68
CA ALA A 179 7.87 -7.41 30.61
C ALA A 179 8.00 -8.91 30.30
N PRO A 180 8.38 -9.75 31.26
CA PRO A 180 8.69 -11.17 31.00
C PRO A 180 7.50 -11.99 30.54
N SER A 181 6.27 -11.56 30.86
CA SER A 181 5.04 -12.23 30.49
C SER A 181 4.57 -11.95 29.06
N PHE A 182 5.16 -10.97 28.36
CA PHE A 182 4.78 -10.61 26.99
C PHE A 182 5.29 -11.66 25.98
N PRO A 183 4.56 -11.97 24.89
CA PRO A 183 4.96 -12.99 23.90
C PRO A 183 6.09 -12.51 22.97
N TRP A 184 7.29 -12.30 23.53
CA TRP A 184 8.47 -11.80 22.81
C TRP A 184 8.92 -12.65 21.63
N ARG A 185 8.68 -13.97 21.68
CA ARG A 185 9.02 -14.88 20.58
C ARG A 185 8.22 -14.54 19.31
N SER A 186 6.92 -14.29 19.45
CA SER A 186 6.05 -13.90 18.33
C SER A 186 6.42 -12.54 17.78
N LEU A 187 6.74 -11.58 18.64
CA LEU A 187 7.23 -10.26 18.22
C LEU A 187 8.53 -10.39 17.43
N TRP A 188 9.52 -11.13 17.97
CA TRP A 188 10.80 -11.35 17.31
C TRP A 188 10.64 -12.02 15.95
N LEU A 189 9.87 -13.11 15.87
CA LEU A 189 9.67 -13.85 14.62
C LEU A 189 8.94 -13.02 13.57
N SER A 190 7.81 -12.39 13.94
CA SER A 190 7.03 -11.60 12.98
C SER A 190 7.78 -10.37 12.49
N LEU A 191 8.47 -9.64 13.37
CA LEU A 191 9.23 -8.45 13.01
C LEU A 191 10.50 -8.80 12.21
N SER A 192 11.18 -9.89 12.56
CA SER A 192 12.34 -10.38 11.78
C SER A 192 11.92 -10.88 10.42
N LEU A 193 10.80 -11.60 10.31
CA LEU A 193 10.26 -12.08 9.03
C LEU A 193 9.90 -10.90 8.11
N LEU A 194 9.12 -9.94 8.62
CA LEU A 194 8.74 -8.75 7.88
C LEU A 194 9.99 -7.93 7.46
N GLY A 195 10.91 -7.69 8.40
CA GLY A 195 12.15 -6.96 8.13
C GLY A 195 13.03 -7.66 7.10
N SER A 196 13.09 -9.00 7.13
CA SER A 196 13.84 -9.81 6.17
C SER A 196 13.28 -9.67 4.76
N VAL A 197 11.96 -9.76 4.61
CA VAL A 197 11.29 -9.54 3.31
C VAL A 197 11.58 -8.14 2.79
N LEU A 198 11.44 -7.11 3.63
CA LEU A 198 11.72 -5.73 3.24
C LEU A 198 13.18 -5.52 2.82
N VAL A 199 14.14 -6.06 3.58
CA VAL A 199 15.57 -5.92 3.27
C VAL A 199 15.93 -6.63 1.97
N VAL A 200 15.40 -7.84 1.72
CA VAL A 200 15.62 -8.54 0.44
C VAL A 200 15.07 -7.71 -0.71
N ILE A 201 13.84 -7.19 -0.59
CA ILE A 201 13.25 -6.32 -1.60
C ILE A 201 14.14 -5.10 -1.83
N LEU A 202 14.52 -4.36 -0.79
CA LEU A 202 15.33 -3.14 -0.92
C LEU A 202 16.72 -3.39 -1.53
N LEU A 203 17.34 -4.53 -1.24
CA LEU A 203 18.64 -4.87 -1.82
C LEU A 203 18.53 -5.21 -3.30
N PHE A 204 17.54 -6.00 -3.69
CA PHE A 204 17.32 -6.36 -5.09
C PHE A 204 16.82 -5.19 -5.93
N SER A 205 15.89 -4.39 -5.40
CA SER A 205 15.29 -3.23 -6.09
C SER A 205 16.29 -2.15 -6.52
N ARG A 206 17.52 -2.16 -5.97
CA ARG A 206 18.59 -1.26 -6.43
C ARG A 206 19.09 -1.58 -7.83
N PHE A 207 19.00 -2.84 -8.24
CA PHE A 207 19.58 -3.36 -9.47
C PHE A 207 18.55 -4.00 -10.39
N TYR A 208 17.47 -4.56 -9.84
CA TYR A 208 16.47 -5.33 -10.58
C TYR A 208 15.04 -5.04 -10.09
N TYR A 209 14.07 -5.19 -10.99
CA TYR A 209 12.67 -5.26 -10.59
C TYR A 209 12.37 -6.64 -9.98
N VAL A 210 12.18 -6.68 -8.66
CA VAL A 210 12.01 -7.93 -7.87
C VAL A 210 10.86 -8.79 -8.40
N LEU A 211 9.72 -8.16 -8.70
CA LEU A 211 8.53 -8.83 -9.26
C LEU A 211 8.31 -8.51 -10.74
N GLY A 212 9.25 -7.83 -11.38
CA GLY A 212 9.11 -7.33 -12.74
C GLY A 212 8.28 -6.05 -12.84
N THR A 213 7.94 -5.70 -14.06
CA THR A 213 7.16 -4.49 -14.40
C THR A 213 5.83 -4.87 -15.03
N ASP A 214 4.83 -4.01 -14.90
CA ASP A 214 3.52 -4.18 -15.54
C ASP A 214 3.53 -3.75 -17.01
N ARG A 215 2.41 -3.93 -17.73
CA ARG A 215 2.29 -3.54 -19.15
C ARG A 215 2.52 -2.06 -19.41
N SER A 216 2.36 -1.22 -18.39
CA SER A 216 2.62 0.20 -18.47
C SER A 216 4.09 0.52 -18.18
N GLY A 217 4.91 -0.46 -17.79
CA GLY A 217 6.32 -0.33 -17.42
C GLY A 217 6.57 0.06 -15.96
N ASN A 218 5.54 0.12 -15.13
CA ASN A 218 5.68 0.46 -13.71
C ASN A 218 6.15 -0.76 -12.91
N ASP A 219 7.03 -0.56 -11.91
CA ASP A 219 7.44 -1.62 -10.98
C ASP A 219 6.23 -2.17 -10.20
N VAL A 220 6.09 -3.50 -10.19
CA VAL A 220 5.01 -4.20 -9.49
C VAL A 220 5.14 -4.09 -7.97
N ILE A 221 6.35 -4.06 -7.39
CA ILE A 221 6.56 -3.82 -5.96
C ILE A 221 6.13 -2.41 -5.58
N PHE A 222 6.50 -1.42 -6.39
CA PHE A 222 6.09 -0.03 -6.17
C PHE A 222 4.56 0.08 -6.13
N GLN A 223 3.87 -0.49 -7.13
CA GLN A 223 2.41 -0.52 -7.15
C GLN A 223 1.81 -1.26 -5.96
N SER A 224 2.40 -2.40 -5.57
CA SER A 224 1.93 -3.19 -4.44
C SER A 224 1.99 -2.37 -3.14
N LEU A 225 3.09 -1.66 -2.89
CA LEU A 225 3.23 -0.80 -1.71
C LEU A 225 2.30 0.42 -1.77
N LYS A 226 2.12 1.04 -2.94
CA LYS A 226 1.16 2.15 -3.10
C LYS A 226 -0.29 1.72 -2.91
N SER A 227 -0.64 0.49 -3.30
CA SER A 227 -2.00 -0.03 -3.15
C SER A 227 -2.42 -0.29 -1.69
N ILE A 228 -1.47 -0.32 -0.75
CA ILE A 228 -1.73 -0.52 0.68
C ILE A 228 -2.71 0.53 1.22
N ARG A 229 -2.48 1.81 0.91
CA ARG A 229 -3.34 2.89 1.38
C ARG A 229 -4.77 2.71 0.86
N THR A 230 -4.90 2.45 -0.43
CA THR A 230 -6.21 2.19 -1.07
C THR A 230 -6.91 0.98 -0.44
N ALA A 231 -6.19 -0.11 -0.19
CA ALA A 231 -6.75 -1.30 0.45
C ALA A 231 -7.22 -1.03 1.88
N LEU A 232 -6.45 -0.25 2.67
CA LEU A 232 -6.84 0.17 4.01
C LEU A 232 -8.11 1.02 3.98
N VAL A 233 -8.19 2.01 3.09
CA VAL A 233 -9.36 2.88 2.95
C VAL A 233 -10.59 2.05 2.59
N ILE A 234 -10.52 1.27 1.51
CA ILE A 234 -11.68 0.50 1.02
C ILE A 234 -12.11 -0.53 2.08
N GLY A 235 -11.18 -1.31 2.64
CA GLY A 235 -11.51 -2.35 3.60
C GLY A 235 -12.12 -1.82 4.90
N THR A 236 -11.60 -0.70 5.42
CA THR A 236 -12.10 -0.12 6.67
C THR A 236 -13.38 0.68 6.46
N LEU A 237 -13.48 1.46 5.38
CA LEU A 237 -14.68 2.24 5.07
C LEU A 237 -15.87 1.33 4.79
N THR A 238 -15.70 0.26 4.01
CA THR A 238 -16.76 -0.72 3.75
C THR A 238 -17.24 -1.38 5.04
N THR A 239 -16.31 -1.82 5.89
CA THR A 239 -16.66 -2.43 7.19
C THR A 239 -17.40 -1.44 8.08
N LEU A 240 -16.93 -0.20 8.20
CA LEU A 240 -17.56 0.83 9.02
C LEU A 240 -18.93 1.27 8.50
N ALA A 241 -19.11 1.30 7.18
CA ALA A 241 -20.39 1.66 6.55
C ALA A 241 -21.41 0.52 6.64
N MET A 242 -20.97 -0.74 6.47
CA MET A 242 -21.87 -1.89 6.46
C MET A 242 -22.23 -2.38 7.86
N LEU A 243 -21.33 -2.28 8.85
CA LEU A 243 -21.53 -2.87 10.16
C LEU A 243 -22.75 -2.30 10.92
N PRO A 244 -22.99 -0.97 10.97
CA PRO A 244 -24.16 -0.42 11.65
C PRO A 244 -25.51 -0.88 11.07
N PRO A 245 -25.78 -0.77 9.75
CA PRO A 245 -27.04 -1.27 9.19
C PRO A 245 -27.12 -2.80 9.27
N ALA A 246 -26.03 -3.53 9.05
CA ALA A 246 -26.04 -4.99 9.16
C ALA A 246 -26.40 -5.46 10.58
N LEU A 247 -25.82 -4.84 11.61
CA LEU A 247 -26.15 -5.13 13.00
C LEU A 247 -27.58 -4.69 13.34
N GLY A 248 -27.99 -3.50 12.87
CA GLY A 248 -29.35 -2.98 13.07
C GLY A 248 -30.41 -3.89 12.48
N PHE A 249 -30.27 -4.28 11.22
CA PHE A 249 -31.18 -5.20 10.54
C PHE A 249 -31.10 -6.61 11.13
N GLY A 250 -29.90 -7.12 11.44
CA GLY A 250 -29.75 -8.44 12.04
C GLY A 250 -30.42 -8.57 13.41
N ILE A 251 -30.25 -7.57 14.28
CA ILE A 251 -30.93 -7.53 15.59
C ILE A 251 -32.44 -7.37 15.40
N ALA A 252 -32.89 -6.49 14.50
CA ALA A 252 -34.31 -6.27 14.24
C ALA A 252 -35.02 -7.52 13.73
N ALA A 253 -34.44 -8.21 12.74
CA ALA A 253 -34.95 -9.47 12.21
C ALA A 253 -35.06 -10.54 13.31
N GLY A 254 -34.00 -10.71 14.12
CA GLY A 254 -33.98 -11.70 15.20
C GLY A 254 -34.93 -11.40 16.36
N TYR A 255 -35.12 -10.13 16.70
CA TYR A 255 -35.97 -9.71 17.83
C TYR A 255 -37.46 -9.69 17.47
N PHE A 256 -37.83 -9.01 16.37
CA PHE A 256 -39.24 -8.83 16.01
C PHE A 256 -39.83 -10.05 15.31
N LYS A 257 -39.03 -10.78 14.52
CA LYS A 257 -39.44 -11.94 13.70
C LYS A 257 -40.64 -11.63 12.78
N GLY A 258 -41.10 -12.63 12.03
CA GLY A 258 -42.25 -12.51 11.12
C GLY A 258 -42.04 -11.44 10.04
N TRP A 259 -42.99 -10.51 9.91
CA TRP A 259 -42.98 -9.46 8.88
C TRP A 259 -41.65 -8.69 8.77
N VAL A 260 -40.96 -8.42 9.90
CA VAL A 260 -39.77 -7.55 9.88
C VAL A 260 -38.62 -8.30 9.24
N ASP A 261 -38.50 -9.58 9.57
CA ASP A 261 -37.54 -10.50 8.98
C ASP A 261 -37.82 -10.66 7.48
N ASP A 262 -39.09 -10.88 7.11
CA ASP A 262 -39.50 -11.03 5.70
C ASP A 262 -39.14 -9.80 4.85
N VAL A 263 -39.37 -8.58 5.36
CA VAL A 263 -39.02 -7.33 4.65
C VAL A 263 -37.51 -7.19 4.48
N ILE A 264 -36.74 -7.44 5.54
CA ILE A 264 -35.27 -7.35 5.49
C ILE A 264 -34.71 -8.37 4.50
N GLN A 265 -35.20 -9.61 4.56
CA GLN A 265 -34.80 -10.68 3.66
C GLN A 265 -35.18 -10.38 2.21
N TYR A 266 -36.36 -9.80 1.98
CA TYR A 266 -36.80 -9.39 0.65
C TYR A 266 -35.89 -8.31 0.07
N ILE A 267 -35.53 -7.28 0.85
CA ILE A 267 -34.58 -6.23 0.41
C ILE A 267 -33.22 -6.85 0.10
N TYR A 268 -32.69 -7.71 0.97
CA TYR A 268 -31.40 -8.37 0.79
C TYR A 268 -31.37 -9.21 -0.49
N THR A 269 -32.36 -10.08 -0.68
CA THR A 269 -32.46 -10.94 -1.87
C THR A 269 -32.65 -10.13 -3.16
N THR A 270 -33.43 -9.05 -3.10
CA THR A 270 -33.63 -8.15 -4.24
C THR A 270 -32.33 -7.45 -4.63
N LEU A 271 -31.60 -6.86 -3.67
CA LEU A 271 -30.34 -6.17 -3.96
C LEU A 271 -29.27 -7.13 -4.48
N THR A 272 -29.16 -8.31 -3.88
CA THR A 272 -28.19 -9.34 -4.30
C THR A 272 -28.56 -10.02 -5.62
N SER A 273 -29.80 -9.90 -6.09
CA SER A 273 -30.22 -10.37 -7.41
C SER A 273 -29.71 -9.49 -8.55
N ILE A 274 -29.32 -8.24 -8.27
CA ILE A 274 -28.73 -7.33 -9.24
C ILE A 274 -27.26 -7.73 -9.46
N PRO A 275 -26.82 -7.96 -10.72
CA PRO A 275 -25.41 -8.21 -11.00
C PRO A 275 -24.52 -7.08 -10.50
N GLY A 276 -23.55 -7.40 -9.62
CA GLY A 276 -22.72 -6.39 -8.94
C GLY A 276 -21.98 -5.43 -9.90
N VAL A 277 -21.58 -5.91 -11.09
CA VAL A 277 -20.93 -5.08 -12.11
C VAL A 277 -21.84 -3.94 -12.59
N LEU A 278 -23.15 -4.17 -12.71
CA LEU A 278 -24.10 -3.14 -13.12
C LEU A 278 -24.26 -2.06 -12.05
N LEU A 279 -24.29 -2.47 -10.78
CA LEU A 279 -24.38 -1.54 -9.65
C LEU A 279 -23.12 -0.66 -9.58
N ILE A 280 -21.94 -1.26 -9.71
CA ILE A 280 -20.66 -0.53 -9.77
C ILE A 280 -20.68 0.48 -10.93
N ALA A 281 -21.09 0.06 -12.13
CA ALA A 281 -21.16 0.95 -13.29
C ALA A 281 -22.11 2.14 -13.06
N ALA A 282 -23.29 1.90 -12.48
CA ALA A 282 -24.26 2.95 -12.15
C ALA A 282 -23.70 3.94 -11.11
N MET A 283 -23.03 3.43 -10.07
CA MET A 283 -22.41 4.28 -9.05
C MET A 283 -21.23 5.10 -9.61
N VAL A 284 -20.39 4.49 -10.46
CA VAL A 284 -19.29 5.20 -11.15
C VAL A 284 -19.84 6.33 -12.03
N LEU A 285 -20.91 6.07 -12.79
CA LEU A 285 -21.56 7.10 -13.60
C LEU A 285 -22.16 8.22 -12.74
N MET A 286 -22.85 7.87 -11.64
CA MET A 286 -23.41 8.84 -10.71
C MET A 286 -22.31 9.73 -10.11
N MET A 287 -21.18 9.14 -9.71
CA MET A 287 -20.03 9.90 -9.19
C MET A 287 -19.42 10.80 -10.26
N GLN A 288 -19.32 10.35 -11.52
CA GLN A 288 -18.86 11.19 -12.64
C GLN A 288 -19.76 12.41 -12.81
N VAL A 289 -21.07 12.22 -12.89
CA VAL A 289 -22.04 13.31 -12.99
C VAL A 289 -21.93 14.25 -11.78
N TYR A 290 -21.73 13.71 -10.57
CA TYR A 290 -21.54 14.52 -9.37
C TYR A 290 -20.26 15.39 -9.45
N MET A 291 -19.14 14.81 -9.91
CA MET A 291 -17.88 15.56 -10.08
C MET A 291 -17.97 16.64 -11.16
N ASP A 292 -18.74 16.40 -12.22
CA ASP A 292 -18.92 17.36 -13.31
C ASP A 292 -19.88 18.49 -12.95
N THR A 293 -20.83 18.23 -12.04
CA THR A 293 -21.76 19.25 -11.50
C THR A 293 -21.16 20.10 -10.39
N HIS A 294 -20.12 19.62 -9.70
CA HIS A 294 -19.42 20.35 -8.62
C HIS A 294 -17.92 20.48 -8.88
N PRO A 295 -17.50 21.13 -9.98
CA PRO A 295 -16.09 21.23 -10.37
C PRO A 295 -15.23 21.97 -9.33
N GLU A 296 -15.82 22.88 -8.55
CA GLU A 296 -15.16 23.63 -7.47
C GLU A 296 -14.68 22.73 -6.31
N LEU A 297 -15.32 21.58 -6.08
CA LEU A 297 -14.88 20.62 -5.06
C LEU A 297 -13.71 19.75 -5.54
N PHE A 298 -13.44 19.73 -6.86
CA PHE A 298 -12.47 18.84 -7.49
C PHE A 298 -11.53 19.57 -8.45
N GLU A 299 -10.76 20.50 -7.88
CA GLU A 299 -9.81 21.35 -8.60
C GLU A 299 -8.67 20.60 -9.29
N THR A 300 -8.30 19.41 -8.79
CA THR A 300 -7.14 18.65 -9.30
C THR A 300 -7.53 17.31 -9.93
N VAL A 301 -6.74 16.86 -10.91
CA VAL A 301 -6.90 15.52 -11.48
C VAL A 301 -6.69 14.43 -10.41
N ALA A 302 -5.78 14.67 -9.46
CA ALA A 302 -5.54 13.78 -8.32
C ALA A 302 -6.77 13.66 -7.41
N SER A 303 -7.43 14.77 -7.06
CA SER A 303 -8.66 14.74 -6.24
C SER A 303 -9.81 14.04 -6.96
N ARG A 304 -9.94 14.21 -8.28
CA ARG A 304 -10.96 13.49 -9.08
C ARG A 304 -10.67 12.00 -9.15
N ALA A 305 -9.41 11.61 -9.29
CA ALA A 305 -9.01 10.21 -9.28
C ALA A 305 -9.24 9.56 -7.90
N ASP A 306 -8.96 10.30 -6.83
CA ASP A 306 -9.13 9.86 -5.45
C ASP A 306 -10.61 9.54 -5.13
N MET A 307 -11.54 10.39 -5.54
CA MET A 307 -12.98 10.18 -5.33
C MET A 307 -13.52 8.94 -6.02
N ARG A 308 -12.95 8.57 -7.17
CA ARG A 308 -13.36 7.34 -7.88
C ARG A 308 -13.00 6.07 -7.12
N LEU A 309 -12.09 6.14 -6.15
CA LEU A 309 -11.74 5.00 -5.29
C LEU A 309 -12.81 4.73 -4.22
N LEU A 310 -13.68 5.70 -3.93
CA LEU A 310 -14.68 5.62 -2.87
C LEU A 310 -16.04 5.08 -3.34
N VAL A 311 -16.12 4.63 -4.59
CA VAL A 311 -17.33 4.15 -5.28
C VAL A 311 -17.22 2.67 -5.57
#